data_AF-A0A1S3LSZ0-F1
#
_entry.id   AF-A0A1S3LSZ0-F1
#
_cell.length_a   1.000
_cell.length_b   1.000
_cell.length_c   1.000
_cell.angle_alpha   90.00
_cell.angle_beta   90.00
_cell.angle_gamma   90.00
#
_symmetry.space_group_name_H-M   'P 1'
#
loop_
_entity.id
_entity.type
_entity.pdbx_description
1 polymer ?
#
loop_
_entity_poly.entity_id
_entity_poly.type
_entity_poly.pdbx_seq_one_letter_code
_entity_poly.pdbx_strand_id
1 'polypeptide(L)'
;MGGDFSGKNQDCSKGIYALAARDVFLMLKKPNYKKLDLNVFATFFEIYSGKVFDLLNRKAKLRVLEDGKQQVQVVGLQERDVKCTEDVLKLIEVGNSCRTSGQTSANAHSSRSHAVFQIILRRRGKMHGKFSLIDLAGNERGADTSSADRQTRLEGAEINKSLLALKECIRALGRNKPHTPFRASKLTQVLRDSFIGENSRTCMIATISPGMASCENTLNTLRYANRVKEFGISPSDIPFSQQQGGGGGGRAELSPTNTYEYDDFPTSPTRVKELTVDPGVMMEGRGGGGGHSVTQLEVLEAQWGVGSSPQRDDLKLLCEQNEEEVSPQLFTFHEAVSQLVEMEEQVLEDHRAVFQESIRWLEDEKVLLEMTEEVDYDVDSYATQLEQILDQKIDILTELRDKVKGFRSTLQEEEQASKQINPKRPRAL
;
A
#
# COMPACT_ATOMS: atom_id res chain seq x y z
N MET A 1 0.02 -18.95 -2.34
CA MET A 1 -1.27 -19.34 -1.73
C MET A 1 -1.78 -20.71 -2.19
N GLY A 2 -1.90 -20.95 -3.50
CA GLY A 2 -2.49 -22.18 -4.04
C GLY A 2 -1.59 -23.41 -4.16
N GLY A 3 -0.36 -23.41 -3.64
CA GLY A 3 0.58 -24.54 -3.72
C GLY A 3 1.61 -24.42 -4.84
N ASP A 4 2.32 -25.51 -5.13
CA ASP A 4 3.49 -25.54 -6.02
C ASP A 4 3.08 -25.68 -7.49
N PHE A 5 3.82 -25.03 -8.39
CA PHE A 5 3.63 -25.19 -9.83
C PHE A 5 4.63 -26.19 -10.40
N SER A 6 4.15 -27.14 -11.19
CA SER A 6 4.94 -28.04 -12.03
C SER A 6 4.54 -27.79 -13.50
N GLY A 7 5.22 -26.85 -14.15
CA GLY A 7 4.81 -26.35 -15.47
C GLY A 7 3.46 -25.65 -15.40
N LYS A 8 2.44 -26.17 -16.10
CA LYS A 8 1.06 -25.63 -16.09
C LYS A 8 0.16 -26.21 -14.99
N ASN A 9 0.59 -27.28 -14.32
CA ASN A 9 -0.20 -27.95 -13.29
C ASN A 9 0.18 -27.42 -11.90
N GLN A 10 -0.82 -26.96 -11.15
CA GLN A 10 -0.65 -26.52 -9.76
C GLN A 10 -1.01 -27.65 -8.79
N ASP A 11 -0.04 -28.10 -8.00
CA ASP A 11 -0.29 -29.00 -6.87
C ASP A 11 -0.87 -28.20 -5.70
N CYS A 12 -2.20 -28.26 -5.59
CA CYS A 12 -2.93 -27.53 -4.57
C CYS A 12 -2.82 -28.16 -3.17
N SER A 13 -2.29 -29.38 -3.05
CA SER A 13 -2.29 -30.15 -1.79
C SER A 13 -1.39 -29.54 -0.71
N LYS A 14 -0.38 -28.76 -1.12
CA LYS A 14 0.59 -28.12 -0.22
C LYS A 14 0.34 -26.62 -0.02
N GLY A 15 -0.67 -26.05 -0.67
CA GLY A 15 -1.02 -24.64 -0.54
C GLY A 15 -1.60 -24.29 0.84
N ILE A 16 -1.50 -23.02 1.24
CA ILE A 16 -2.05 -22.52 2.52
C ILE A 16 -3.56 -22.78 2.58
N TYR A 17 -4.29 -22.68 1.46
CA TYR A 17 -5.72 -23.02 1.41
C TYR A 17 -6.01 -24.46 1.86
N ALA A 18 -5.25 -25.42 1.33
CA ALA A 18 -5.41 -26.84 1.63
C ALA A 18 -4.99 -27.17 3.07
N LEU A 19 -3.85 -26.61 3.51
CA LEU A 19 -3.34 -26.81 4.87
C LEU A 19 -4.31 -26.25 5.91
N ALA A 20 -4.84 -25.04 5.69
CA ALA A 20 -5.85 -24.43 6.54
C ALA A 20 -7.14 -25.27 6.59
N ALA A 21 -7.64 -25.72 5.45
CA ALA A 21 -8.84 -26.56 5.39
C ALA A 21 -8.64 -27.89 6.15
N ARG A 22 -7.49 -28.53 5.96
CA ARG A 22 -7.12 -29.75 6.67
C ARG A 22 -7.15 -29.54 8.18
N ASP A 23 -6.55 -28.46 8.66
CA ASP A 23 -6.52 -28.15 10.09
C ASP A 23 -7.91 -27.86 10.65
N VAL A 24 -8.77 -27.16 9.90
CA VAL A 24 -10.18 -26.94 10.27
C VAL A 24 -10.91 -28.27 10.47
N PHE A 25 -10.81 -29.21 9.51
CA PHE A 25 -11.46 -30.51 9.63
C PHE A 25 -10.86 -31.40 10.71
N LEU A 26 -9.55 -31.33 10.95
CA LEU A 26 -8.89 -32.03 12.05
C LEU A 26 -9.39 -31.50 13.40
N MET A 27 -9.50 -30.18 13.55
CA MET A 27 -10.01 -29.54 14.76
C MET A 27 -11.48 -29.87 14.99
N LEU A 28 -12.31 -29.89 13.95
CA LEU A 28 -13.73 -30.21 14.05
C LEU A 28 -14.00 -31.62 14.61
N LYS A 29 -13.07 -32.56 14.37
CA LYS A 29 -13.14 -33.93 14.92
C LYS A 29 -12.85 -34.01 16.42
N LYS A 30 -12.20 -33.01 17.02
CA LYS A 30 -11.90 -33.00 18.46
C LYS A 30 -13.18 -32.94 19.29
N PRO A 31 -13.26 -33.64 20.45
CA PRO A 31 -14.49 -33.77 21.24
C PRO A 31 -15.09 -32.42 21.67
N ASN A 32 -14.23 -31.42 21.94
CA ASN A 32 -14.66 -30.09 22.36
C ASN A 32 -15.43 -29.33 21.26
N TYR A 33 -15.13 -29.60 19.99
CA TYR A 33 -15.77 -28.94 18.84
C TYR A 33 -16.86 -29.80 18.20
N LYS A 34 -16.73 -31.13 18.25
CA LYS A 34 -17.73 -32.07 17.72
C LYS A 34 -19.13 -31.85 18.32
N LYS A 35 -19.22 -31.48 19.61
CA LYS A 35 -20.48 -31.16 20.29
C LYS A 35 -21.20 -29.90 19.77
N LEU A 36 -20.50 -29.04 19.02
CA LEU A 36 -21.07 -27.80 18.50
C LEU A 36 -21.95 -28.05 17.27
N ASP A 37 -21.79 -29.20 16.61
CA ASP A 37 -22.54 -29.62 15.41
C ASP A 37 -22.50 -28.54 14.32
N LEU A 38 -21.28 -28.22 13.88
CA LEU A 38 -21.02 -27.18 12.89
C LEU A 38 -21.01 -27.78 11.48
N ASN A 39 -21.68 -27.08 10.55
CA ASN A 39 -21.60 -27.33 9.12
C ASN A 39 -20.52 -26.42 8.50
N VAL A 40 -19.73 -26.97 7.58
CA VAL A 40 -18.63 -26.25 6.93
C VAL A 40 -19.04 -25.95 5.48
N PHE A 41 -18.92 -24.69 5.10
CA PHE A 41 -19.15 -24.22 3.74
C PHE A 41 -17.88 -23.57 3.20
N ALA A 42 -17.71 -23.61 1.89
CA ALA A 42 -16.62 -22.93 1.21
C ALA A 42 -17.17 -22.01 0.11
N THR A 43 -16.53 -20.85 -0.06
CA THR A 43 -16.77 -19.92 -1.18
C THR A 43 -15.43 -19.58 -1.83
N PHE A 44 -15.46 -19.28 -3.13
CA PHE A 44 -14.27 -18.82 -3.83
C PHE A 44 -14.66 -17.80 -4.89
N PHE A 45 -14.13 -16.59 -4.80
CA PHE A 45 -14.41 -15.51 -5.75
C PHE A 45 -13.16 -14.68 -6.03
N GLU A 46 -13.18 -13.96 -7.14
CA GLU A 46 -12.12 -13.02 -7.50
C GLU A 46 -12.64 -11.59 -7.61
N ILE A 47 -11.77 -10.64 -7.33
CA ILE A 47 -11.95 -9.22 -7.60
C ILE A 47 -11.02 -8.87 -8.75
N TYR A 48 -11.60 -8.49 -9.88
CA TYR A 48 -10.89 -8.21 -11.12
C TYR A 48 -11.51 -6.98 -11.80
N SER A 49 -10.68 -6.04 -12.22
CA SER A 49 -11.10 -4.78 -12.87
C SER A 49 -12.22 -4.06 -12.10
N GLY A 50 -12.06 -3.93 -10.77
CA GLY A 50 -13.03 -3.28 -9.88
C GLY A 50 -14.36 -4.03 -9.68
N LYS A 51 -14.54 -5.21 -10.27
CA LYS A 51 -15.76 -6.04 -10.21
C LYS A 51 -15.49 -7.34 -9.45
N VAL A 52 -16.55 -7.96 -8.93
CA VAL A 52 -16.46 -9.22 -8.16
C VAL A 52 -17.10 -10.36 -8.95
N PHE A 53 -16.44 -11.51 -9.03
CA PHE A 53 -16.88 -12.67 -9.82
C PHE A 53 -16.77 -13.97 -9.02
N ASP A 54 -17.80 -14.80 -9.06
CA ASP A 54 -17.84 -16.10 -8.39
C ASP A 54 -17.05 -17.16 -9.19
N LEU A 55 -15.96 -17.67 -8.62
CA LEU A 55 -15.12 -18.69 -9.26
C LEU A 55 -15.76 -20.09 -9.20
N LEU A 56 -16.70 -20.34 -8.29
CA LEU A 56 -17.43 -21.61 -8.17
C LEU A 56 -18.73 -21.62 -8.98
N ASN A 57 -19.06 -20.50 -9.61
CA ASN A 57 -20.25 -20.33 -10.44
C ASN A 57 -19.92 -19.66 -11.79
N ARG A 58 -18.93 -20.21 -12.52
CA ARG A 58 -18.59 -19.82 -13.90
C ARG A 58 -18.36 -18.31 -14.11
N LYS A 59 -17.71 -17.64 -13.14
CA LYS A 59 -17.50 -16.18 -13.13
C LYS A 59 -18.79 -15.36 -13.17
N ALA A 60 -19.85 -15.83 -12.52
CA ALA A 60 -21.05 -15.01 -12.34
C ALA A 60 -20.68 -13.69 -11.64
N LYS A 61 -21.07 -12.56 -12.22
CA LYS A 61 -20.82 -11.23 -11.65
C LYS A 61 -21.64 -11.06 -10.36
N LEU A 62 -20.96 -10.67 -9.29
CA LEU A 62 -21.53 -10.47 -7.96
C LEU A 62 -21.67 -8.99 -7.62
N ARG A 63 -22.57 -8.67 -6.69
CA ARG A 63 -22.75 -7.31 -6.15
C ARG A 63 -22.28 -7.25 -4.72
N VAL A 64 -21.54 -6.20 -4.37
CA VAL A 64 -21.10 -5.92 -3.00
C VAL A 64 -21.99 -4.82 -2.44
N LEU A 65 -22.79 -5.14 -1.43
CA LEU A 65 -23.76 -4.25 -0.80
C LEU A 65 -23.51 -4.18 0.70
N GLU A 66 -23.98 -3.11 1.34
CA GLU A 66 -23.91 -2.92 2.79
C GLU A 66 -25.34 -2.98 3.35
N ASP A 67 -25.54 -3.76 4.41
CA ASP A 67 -26.86 -3.87 5.05
C ASP A 67 -27.11 -2.75 6.07
N GLY A 68 -28.32 -2.69 6.63
CA GLY A 68 -28.69 -1.70 7.64
C GLY A 68 -27.92 -1.79 8.97
N LYS A 69 -27.09 -2.83 9.15
CA LYS A 69 -26.19 -3.02 10.30
C LYS A 69 -24.75 -2.69 9.94
N GLN A 70 -24.52 -2.05 8.79
CA GLN A 70 -23.20 -1.75 8.24
C GLN A 70 -22.34 -3.01 8.01
N GLN A 71 -22.94 -4.16 7.72
CA GLN A 71 -22.20 -5.36 7.33
C GLN A 71 -22.13 -5.47 5.81
N VAL A 72 -20.93 -5.73 5.30
CA VAL A 72 -20.71 -5.88 3.86
C VAL A 72 -21.07 -7.31 3.43
N GLN A 73 -22.00 -7.42 2.47
CA GLN A 73 -22.47 -8.68 1.93
C GLN A 73 -22.18 -8.77 0.43
N VAL A 74 -21.61 -9.89 0.02
CA VAL A 74 -21.42 -10.24 -1.39
C VAL A 74 -22.66 -11.02 -1.86
N VAL A 75 -23.58 -10.31 -2.50
CA VAL A 75 -24.89 -10.85 -2.89
C VAL A 75 -24.75 -11.73 -4.12
N GLY A 76 -25.30 -12.95 -4.02
CA GLY A 76 -25.29 -13.95 -5.09
C GLY A 76 -24.12 -14.93 -5.04
N LEU A 77 -23.21 -14.80 -4.06
CA LEU A 77 -22.08 -15.71 -3.87
C LEU A 77 -22.56 -17.12 -3.51
N GLN A 78 -22.09 -18.15 -4.22
CA GLN A 78 -22.46 -19.53 -3.91
C GLN A 78 -21.63 -20.10 -2.75
N GLU A 79 -22.33 -20.49 -1.69
CA GLU A 79 -21.77 -21.31 -0.60
C GLU A 79 -21.92 -22.80 -0.94
N ARG A 80 -20.80 -23.52 -1.03
CA ARG A 80 -20.77 -24.97 -1.24
C ARG A 80 -20.58 -25.70 0.08
N ASP A 81 -21.46 -26.64 0.40
CA ASP A 81 -21.30 -27.54 1.55
C ASP A 81 -20.10 -28.47 1.30
N VAL A 82 -19.22 -28.58 2.30
CA VAL A 82 -17.98 -29.40 2.23
C VAL A 82 -17.86 -30.25 3.49
N LYS A 83 -17.59 -31.55 3.32
CA LYS A 83 -17.60 -32.52 4.42
C LYS A 83 -16.23 -33.06 4.77
N CYS A 84 -15.27 -32.91 3.86
CA CYS A 84 -13.88 -33.30 4.08
C CYS A 84 -12.91 -32.39 3.32
N THR A 85 -11.61 -32.57 3.60
CA THR A 85 -10.52 -31.81 2.98
C THR A 85 -10.50 -32.01 1.46
N GLU A 86 -10.83 -33.22 0.99
CA GLU A 86 -10.85 -33.56 -0.43
C GLU A 86 -11.92 -32.79 -1.21
N ASP A 87 -13.06 -32.47 -0.58
CA ASP A 87 -14.09 -31.62 -1.19
C ASP A 87 -13.55 -30.20 -1.39
N VAL A 88 -12.83 -29.67 -0.41
CA VAL A 88 -12.22 -28.33 -0.48
C VAL A 88 -11.14 -28.28 -1.57
N LEU A 89 -10.28 -29.29 -1.67
CA LEU A 89 -9.27 -29.37 -2.72
C LEU A 89 -9.88 -29.30 -4.12
N LYS A 90 -10.98 -30.03 -4.36
CA LYS A 90 -11.71 -29.96 -5.64
C LYS A 90 -12.24 -28.56 -5.93
N LEU A 91 -12.77 -27.86 -4.92
CA LEU A 91 -13.25 -26.48 -5.10
C LEU A 91 -12.10 -25.51 -5.42
N ILE A 92 -10.94 -25.69 -4.82
CA ILE A 92 -9.73 -24.89 -5.11
C ILE A 92 -9.28 -25.14 -6.55
N GLU A 93 -9.23 -26.40 -7.00
CA GLU A 93 -8.89 -26.75 -8.39
C GLU A 93 -9.86 -26.11 -9.39
N VAL A 94 -11.17 -26.22 -9.14
CA VAL A 94 -12.20 -25.57 -9.96
C VAL A 94 -11.99 -24.06 -10.00
N GLY A 95 -11.81 -23.42 -8.85
CA GLY A 95 -11.66 -21.97 -8.79
C GLY A 95 -10.36 -21.47 -9.43
N ASN A 96 -9.24 -22.18 -9.24
CA ASN A 96 -7.96 -21.85 -9.88
C ASN A 96 -8.04 -22.02 -11.40
N SER A 97 -8.72 -23.05 -11.90
CA SER A 97 -8.94 -23.23 -13.35
C SER A 97 -9.82 -22.13 -13.96
N CYS A 98 -10.73 -21.57 -13.16
CA CYS A 98 -11.57 -20.45 -13.58
C CYS A 98 -10.86 -19.11 -13.41
N ARG A 99 -9.93 -18.95 -12.47
CA ARG A 99 -9.33 -17.66 -12.11
C ARG A 99 -8.73 -16.94 -13.31
N THR A 100 -8.89 -15.62 -13.36
CA THR A 100 -8.23 -14.80 -14.37
C THR A 100 -6.72 -14.76 -14.13
N SER A 101 -5.95 -15.39 -15.03
CA SER A 101 -4.49 -15.32 -15.05
C SER A 101 -4.02 -14.63 -16.33
N GLY A 102 -2.97 -13.83 -16.22
CA GLY A 102 -2.33 -13.20 -17.36
C GLY A 102 -0.86 -13.62 -17.47
N GLN A 103 -0.33 -13.58 -18.69
CA GLN A 103 1.11 -13.72 -18.93
C GLN A 103 1.74 -12.34 -18.90
N THR A 104 2.75 -12.12 -18.05
CA THR A 104 3.63 -10.94 -18.14
C THR A 104 5.02 -11.36 -18.64
N SER A 105 5.83 -10.40 -19.09
CA SER A 105 7.22 -10.63 -19.50
C SER A 105 8.08 -11.26 -18.40
N ALA A 106 7.75 -11.01 -17.14
CA ALA A 106 8.48 -11.53 -15.96
C ALA A 106 7.89 -12.83 -15.39
N ASN A 107 6.58 -13.10 -15.52
CA ASN A 107 5.93 -14.27 -14.93
C ASN A 107 4.89 -14.89 -15.88
N ALA A 108 5.05 -16.19 -16.17
CA ALA A 108 4.15 -16.95 -17.05
C ALA A 108 2.74 -17.17 -16.48
N HIS A 109 2.52 -16.88 -15.20
CA HIS A 109 1.25 -17.03 -14.50
C HIS A 109 1.14 -15.98 -13.38
N SER A 110 1.05 -14.69 -13.73
CA SER A 110 0.80 -13.66 -12.72
C SER A 110 -0.70 -13.61 -12.38
N SER A 111 -1.01 -13.61 -11.09
CA SER A 111 -2.36 -13.39 -10.60
C SER A 111 -2.74 -11.93 -10.84
N ARG A 112 -3.49 -11.64 -11.90
CA ARG A 112 -4.00 -10.29 -12.22
C ARG A 112 -5.34 -9.95 -11.54
N SER A 113 -5.80 -10.83 -10.65
CA SER A 113 -7.00 -10.67 -9.84
C SER A 113 -6.70 -10.99 -8.37
N HIS A 114 -7.40 -10.31 -7.45
CA HIS A 114 -7.37 -10.64 -6.03
C HIS A 114 -8.33 -11.79 -5.77
N ALA A 115 -7.84 -12.93 -5.30
CA ALA A 115 -8.69 -14.08 -5.02
C ALA A 115 -9.00 -14.19 -3.52
N VAL A 116 -10.25 -14.49 -3.20
CA VAL A 116 -10.74 -14.62 -1.83
C VAL A 116 -11.41 -15.98 -1.68
N PHE A 117 -10.76 -16.85 -0.92
CA PHE A 117 -11.29 -18.15 -0.54
C PHE A 117 -11.79 -18.09 0.90
N GLN A 118 -13.03 -18.47 1.16
CA GLN A 118 -13.59 -18.43 2.52
C GLN A 118 -14.03 -19.80 2.98
N ILE A 119 -13.72 -20.12 4.23
CA ILE A 119 -14.27 -21.26 4.97
C ILE A 119 -15.25 -20.70 5.99
N ILE A 120 -16.52 -21.09 5.89
CA ILE A 120 -17.61 -20.56 6.70
C ILE A 120 -18.15 -21.69 7.58
N LEU A 121 -18.18 -21.47 8.89
CA LEU A 121 -18.78 -22.38 9.86
C LEU A 121 -20.18 -21.89 10.19
N ARG A 122 -21.19 -22.75 10.06
CA ARG A 122 -22.57 -22.46 10.44
C ARG A 122 -23.04 -23.43 11.52
N ARG A 123 -23.83 -22.92 12.47
CA ARG A 123 -24.52 -23.72 13.49
C ARG A 123 -26.01 -23.51 13.34
N ARG A 124 -26.75 -24.57 12.99
CA ARG A 124 -28.22 -24.50 12.78
C ARG A 124 -28.61 -23.35 11.82
N GLY A 125 -27.85 -23.22 10.72
CA GLY A 125 -28.04 -22.17 9.69
C GLY A 125 -27.44 -20.79 10.01
N LYS A 126 -27.11 -20.48 11.28
CA LYS A 126 -26.51 -19.19 11.66
C LYS A 126 -24.99 -19.20 11.50
N MET A 127 -24.41 -18.10 11.05
CA MET A 127 -22.95 -17.94 10.92
C MET A 127 -22.30 -18.01 12.32
N HIS A 128 -21.36 -18.93 12.49
CA HIS A 128 -20.61 -19.14 13.73
C HIS A 128 -19.17 -18.62 13.61
N GLY A 129 -18.55 -18.77 12.44
CA GLY A 129 -17.22 -18.26 12.15
C GLY A 129 -16.97 -18.18 10.65
N LYS A 130 -16.05 -17.31 10.25
CA LYS A 130 -15.65 -17.12 8.85
C LYS A 130 -14.14 -16.96 8.84
N PHE A 131 -13.45 -17.81 8.08
CA PHE A 131 -12.02 -17.72 7.86
C PHE A 131 -11.77 -17.40 6.40
N SER A 132 -11.27 -16.19 6.13
CA SER A 132 -11.00 -15.69 4.79
C SER A 132 -9.51 -15.77 4.50
N LEU A 133 -9.13 -16.49 3.44
CA LEU A 133 -7.78 -16.53 2.91
C LEU A 133 -7.75 -15.71 1.62
N ILE A 134 -6.95 -14.63 1.62
CA ILE A 134 -6.89 -13.67 0.53
C ILE A 134 -5.53 -13.79 -0.16
N ASP A 135 -5.55 -13.93 -1.49
CA ASP A 135 -4.39 -13.92 -2.36
C ASP A 135 -4.43 -12.67 -3.23
N LEU A 136 -3.64 -11.68 -2.84
CA LEU A 136 -3.59 -10.38 -3.51
C LEU A 136 -2.80 -10.48 -4.82
N ALA A 137 -3.21 -9.70 -5.82
CA ALA A 137 -2.42 -9.47 -7.02
C ALA A 137 -1.11 -8.73 -6.68
N GLY A 138 -0.11 -8.87 -7.56
CA GLY A 138 1.20 -8.25 -7.38
C GLY A 138 1.14 -6.72 -7.42
N ASN A 139 2.09 -6.06 -6.74
CA ASN A 139 2.21 -4.59 -6.70
C ASN A 139 3.26 -4.10 -7.71
N GLU A 140 3.32 -4.70 -8.91
CA GLU A 140 4.23 -4.28 -9.98
C GLU A 140 3.99 -2.83 -10.43
N ARG A 141 5.06 -2.16 -10.90
CA ARG A 141 4.98 -0.75 -11.29
C ARG A 141 4.44 -0.61 -12.72
N GLY A 142 3.76 0.50 -12.99
CA GLY A 142 3.33 0.85 -14.35
C GLY A 142 4.51 0.91 -15.34
N ALA A 143 5.70 1.32 -14.88
CA ALA A 143 6.93 1.31 -15.68
C ALA A 143 7.28 -0.08 -16.22
N ASP A 144 7.03 -1.14 -15.45
CA ASP A 144 7.28 -2.54 -15.82
C ASP A 144 6.32 -3.04 -16.92
N THR A 145 5.23 -2.30 -17.16
CA THR A 145 4.17 -2.63 -18.14
C THR A 145 4.00 -1.56 -19.23
N SER A 146 4.93 -0.61 -19.33
CA SER A 146 4.89 0.49 -20.30
C SER A 146 4.83 0.02 -21.77
N SER A 147 5.46 -1.11 -22.08
CA SER A 147 5.40 -1.76 -23.41
C SER A 147 4.25 -2.77 -23.56
N ALA A 148 3.43 -2.96 -22.54
CA ALA A 148 2.32 -3.90 -22.57
C ALA A 148 1.10 -3.33 -23.32
N ASP A 149 0.22 -4.23 -23.78
CA ASP A 149 -1.01 -3.86 -24.46
C ASP A 149 -1.98 -3.08 -23.56
N ARG A 150 -2.94 -2.36 -24.16
CA ARG A 150 -3.88 -1.49 -23.44
C ARG A 150 -4.64 -2.24 -22.33
N GLN A 151 -5.01 -3.50 -22.55
CA GLN A 151 -5.75 -4.29 -21.57
C GLN A 151 -4.86 -4.62 -20.36
N THR A 152 -3.62 -5.02 -20.57
CA THR A 152 -2.66 -5.28 -19.49
C THR A 152 -2.37 -4.03 -18.66
N ARG A 153 -2.29 -2.83 -19.27
CA ARG A 153 -2.11 -1.58 -18.52
C ARG A 153 -3.31 -1.24 -17.64
N LEU A 154 -4.53 -1.36 -18.18
CA LEU A 154 -5.77 -1.15 -17.41
C LEU A 154 -5.89 -2.10 -16.22
N GLU A 155 -5.47 -3.36 -16.39
CA GLU A 155 -5.43 -4.33 -15.29
C GLU A 155 -4.42 -3.94 -14.22
N GLY A 156 -3.21 -3.53 -14.61
CA GLY A 156 -2.18 -3.03 -13.70
C GLY A 156 -2.65 -1.81 -12.92
N ALA A 157 -3.32 -0.87 -13.59
CA ALA A 157 -3.91 0.32 -12.96
C ALA A 157 -4.94 -0.05 -11.87
N GLU A 158 -5.87 -0.95 -12.16
CA GLU A 158 -6.90 -1.37 -11.19
C GLU A 158 -6.31 -2.20 -10.04
N ILE A 159 -5.27 -2.99 -10.28
CA ILE A 159 -4.51 -3.66 -9.23
C ILE A 159 -3.86 -2.64 -8.29
N ASN A 160 -3.15 -1.65 -8.85
CA ASN A 160 -2.48 -0.62 -8.07
C ASN A 160 -3.48 0.25 -7.29
N LYS A 161 -4.60 0.63 -7.89
CA LYS A 161 -5.69 1.36 -7.23
C LYS A 161 -6.27 0.61 -6.04
N SER A 162 -6.54 -0.69 -6.19
CA SER A 162 -7.09 -1.51 -5.11
C SER A 162 -6.10 -1.74 -3.97
N LEU A 163 -4.81 -1.91 -4.28
CA LEU A 163 -3.74 -2.02 -3.29
C LEU A 163 -3.45 -0.68 -2.59
N LEU A 164 -3.51 0.45 -3.30
CA LEU A 164 -3.39 1.79 -2.71
C LEU A 164 -4.54 2.07 -1.73
N ALA A 165 -5.78 1.77 -2.13
CA ALA A 165 -6.93 1.88 -1.23
C ALA A 165 -6.75 1.04 0.04
N LEU A 166 -6.17 -0.17 -0.07
CA LEU A 166 -5.86 -1.01 1.08
C LEU A 166 -4.75 -0.41 1.95
N LYS A 167 -3.71 0.15 1.34
CA LYS A 167 -2.64 0.88 2.05
C LYS A 167 -3.20 2.05 2.86
N GLU A 168 -4.11 2.81 2.27
CA GLU A 168 -4.76 3.95 2.91
C GLU A 168 -5.73 3.56 4.02
N CYS A 169 -6.50 2.47 3.85
CA CYS A 169 -7.35 1.96 4.93
C CYS A 169 -6.53 1.58 6.15
N ILE A 170 -5.40 0.90 5.92
CA ILE A 170 -4.44 0.57 6.98
C ILE A 170 -3.91 1.89 7.56
N ARG A 171 -3.25 2.77 6.79
CA ARG A 171 -2.70 4.05 7.31
C ARG A 171 -3.70 4.85 8.16
N ALA A 172 -4.95 4.96 7.72
CA ALA A 172 -6.01 5.67 8.45
C ALA A 172 -6.35 5.03 9.80
N LEU A 173 -6.46 3.70 9.84
CA LEU A 173 -6.69 2.93 11.05
C LEU A 173 -5.51 3.03 12.03
N GLY A 174 -4.26 3.04 11.57
CA GLY A 174 -3.07 3.14 12.43
C GLY A 174 -2.93 4.50 13.10
N ARG A 175 -3.48 5.55 12.47
CA ARG A 175 -3.53 6.92 13.02
C ARG A 175 -4.83 7.21 13.79
N ASN A 176 -5.69 6.21 14.01
CA ASN A 176 -7.02 6.38 14.62
C ASN A 176 -7.85 7.50 13.97
N LYS A 177 -7.80 7.63 12.64
CA LYS A 177 -8.64 8.63 11.93
C LYS A 177 -10.13 8.30 12.14
N PRO A 178 -11.01 9.32 12.29
CA PRO A 178 -12.44 9.10 12.50
C PRO A 178 -13.15 8.48 11.28
N HIS A 179 -12.58 8.64 10.07
CA HIS A 179 -13.10 8.05 8.85
C HIS A 179 -12.01 7.23 8.13
N THR A 180 -12.28 5.94 7.95
CA THR A 180 -11.44 5.02 7.17
C THR A 180 -12.08 4.78 5.79
N PRO A 181 -11.36 4.97 4.67
CA PRO A 181 -11.93 4.95 3.32
C PRO A 181 -12.19 3.54 2.77
N PHE A 182 -12.93 2.69 3.51
CA PHE A 182 -13.26 1.32 3.10
C PHE A 182 -14.07 1.23 1.81
N ARG A 183 -14.66 2.33 1.33
CA ARG A 183 -15.41 2.37 0.08
C ARG A 183 -14.54 2.62 -1.16
N ALA A 184 -13.26 2.96 -0.99
CA ALA A 184 -12.35 3.33 -2.08
C ALA A 184 -12.09 2.22 -3.10
N SER A 185 -12.21 0.94 -2.72
CA SER A 185 -12.17 -0.19 -3.67
C SER A 185 -13.09 -1.32 -3.23
N LYS A 186 -13.48 -2.21 -4.16
CA LYS A 186 -14.25 -3.41 -3.79
C LYS A 186 -13.46 -4.35 -2.87
N LEU A 187 -12.13 -4.37 -3.00
CA LEU A 187 -11.25 -5.11 -2.10
C LEU A 187 -11.37 -4.60 -0.67
N THR A 188 -11.26 -3.28 -0.45
CA THR A 188 -11.36 -2.72 0.90
C THR A 188 -12.77 -2.79 1.48
N GLN A 189 -13.81 -2.76 0.63
CA GLN A 189 -15.19 -3.01 1.07
C GLN A 189 -15.33 -4.44 1.61
N VAL A 190 -14.85 -5.44 0.87
CA VAL A 190 -14.92 -6.86 1.28
C VAL A 190 -14.08 -7.12 2.54
N LEU A 191 -12.94 -6.45 2.69
CA LEU A 191 -12.02 -6.63 3.83
C LEU A 191 -12.40 -5.81 5.07
N ARG A 192 -13.42 -4.95 5.01
CA ARG A 192 -13.82 -4.07 6.11
C ARG A 192 -14.01 -4.84 7.42
N ASP A 193 -14.81 -5.90 7.39
CA ASP A 193 -15.11 -6.70 8.58
C ASP A 193 -13.86 -7.40 9.15
N SER A 194 -12.87 -7.69 8.30
CA SER A 194 -11.61 -8.29 8.75
C SER A 194 -10.75 -7.31 9.55
N PHE A 195 -10.84 -6.00 9.29
CA PHE A 195 -10.05 -4.99 9.99
C PHE A 195 -10.73 -4.42 11.23
N ILE A 196 -12.05 -4.16 11.17
CA ILE A 196 -12.77 -3.46 12.25
C ILE A 196 -13.82 -4.33 12.97
N GLY A 197 -13.94 -5.61 12.62
CA GLY A 197 -14.86 -6.51 13.29
C GLY A 197 -14.45 -6.76 14.75
N GLU A 198 -15.39 -6.61 15.69
CA GLU A 198 -15.15 -6.75 17.14
C GLU A 198 -14.46 -8.07 17.54
N ASN A 199 -14.78 -9.16 16.82
CA ASN A 199 -14.21 -10.49 17.03
C ASN A 199 -13.38 -10.96 15.83
N SER A 200 -12.69 -10.03 15.16
CA SER A 200 -11.83 -10.32 14.03
C SER A 200 -10.37 -10.47 14.46
N ARG A 201 -9.67 -11.40 13.82
CA ARG A 201 -8.21 -11.52 13.90
C ARG A 201 -7.67 -11.63 12.49
N THR A 202 -6.64 -10.84 12.21
CA THR A 202 -6.03 -10.76 10.88
C THR A 202 -4.55 -11.09 10.98
N CYS A 203 -4.07 -11.89 10.03
CA CYS A 203 -2.66 -12.20 9.87
C CYS A 203 -2.25 -11.81 8.45
N MET A 204 -1.20 -10.99 8.32
CA MET A 204 -0.63 -10.61 7.04
C MET A 204 0.67 -11.39 6.82
N ILE A 205 0.80 -12.01 5.65
CA ILE A 205 2.03 -12.66 5.20
C ILE A 205 2.64 -11.78 4.12
N ALA A 206 3.74 -11.10 4.46
CA ALA A 206 4.49 -10.27 3.51
C ALA A 206 5.48 -11.15 2.74
N THR A 207 5.35 -11.21 1.41
CA THR A 207 6.27 -11.95 0.54
C THR A 207 7.28 -11.00 -0.09
N ILE A 208 8.56 -11.34 -0.03
CA ILE A 208 9.65 -10.52 -0.57
C ILE A 208 10.48 -11.31 -1.57
N SER A 209 11.07 -10.61 -2.53
CA SER A 209 12.01 -11.20 -3.48
C SER A 209 13.45 -10.96 -3.02
N PRO A 210 14.34 -11.96 -3.06
CA PRO A 210 15.71 -11.83 -2.57
C PRO A 210 16.65 -11.12 -3.57
N GLY A 211 16.22 -10.92 -4.82
CA GLY A 211 17.06 -10.35 -5.87
C GLY A 211 17.29 -8.84 -5.70
N MET A 212 18.50 -8.38 -6.02
CA MET A 212 18.87 -6.96 -5.92
C MET A 212 18.01 -6.05 -6.81
N ALA A 213 17.58 -6.55 -7.99
CA ALA A 213 16.65 -5.84 -8.87
C ALA A 213 15.28 -5.55 -8.24
N SER A 214 14.91 -6.27 -7.17
CA SER A 214 13.65 -6.10 -6.44
C SER A 214 13.83 -5.38 -5.09
N CYS A 215 15.02 -4.84 -4.80
CA CYS A 215 15.35 -4.21 -3.52
C CYS A 215 14.31 -3.15 -3.12
N GLU A 216 13.92 -2.30 -4.06
CA GLU A 216 12.96 -1.24 -3.83
C GLU A 216 11.55 -1.77 -3.52
N ASN A 217 11.06 -2.75 -4.28
CA ASN A 217 9.77 -3.41 -4.00
C ASN A 217 9.77 -4.13 -2.64
N THR A 218 10.90 -4.75 -2.29
CA THR A 218 11.10 -5.40 -0.99
C THR A 218 11.03 -4.38 0.15
N LEU A 219 11.74 -3.25 0.06
CA LEU A 219 11.67 -2.18 1.06
C LEU A 219 10.25 -1.62 1.21
N ASN A 220 9.55 -1.39 0.11
CA ASN A 220 8.18 -0.90 0.13
C ASN A 220 7.23 -1.89 0.82
N THR A 221 7.39 -3.19 0.55
CA THR A 221 6.59 -4.25 1.17
C THR A 221 6.86 -4.35 2.68
N LEU A 222 8.13 -4.28 3.10
CA LEU A 222 8.52 -4.34 4.51
C LEU A 222 8.06 -3.10 5.29
N ARG A 223 8.19 -1.89 4.72
CA ARG A 223 7.66 -0.65 5.32
C ARG A 223 6.16 -0.74 5.53
N TYR A 224 5.44 -1.32 4.57
CA TYR A 224 4.00 -1.53 4.69
C TYR A 224 3.66 -2.53 5.80
N ALA A 225 4.32 -3.70 5.82
CA ALA A 225 4.11 -4.71 6.85
C ALA A 225 4.44 -4.19 8.26
N ASN A 226 5.49 -3.36 8.40
CA ASN A 226 5.83 -2.75 9.68
C ASN A 226 4.72 -1.83 10.20
N ARG A 227 4.13 -1.01 9.32
CA ARG A 227 2.96 -0.20 9.70
C ARG A 227 1.83 -1.11 10.19
N VAL A 228 1.52 -2.19 9.46
CA VAL A 228 0.45 -3.16 9.81
C VAL A 228 0.64 -3.79 11.19
N LYS A 229 1.87 -3.88 11.71
CA LYS A 229 2.15 -4.35 13.06
C LYS A 229 1.75 -3.36 14.15
N GLU A 230 1.77 -2.05 13.87
CA GLU A 230 1.38 -1.00 14.82
C GLU A 230 -0.15 -0.99 15.08
N PHE A 231 -0.91 -1.81 14.36
CA PHE A 231 -2.35 -2.00 14.51
C PHE A 231 -2.62 -2.91 15.70
N GLY A 232 -3.37 -2.39 16.68
CA GLY A 232 -3.82 -3.15 17.84
C GLY A 232 -2.98 -2.98 19.10
N ILE A 233 -1.96 -2.12 19.08
CA ILE A 233 -1.36 -1.59 20.32
C ILE A 233 -2.22 -0.39 20.73
N SER A 234 -3.01 -0.52 21.78
CA SER A 234 -3.64 0.67 22.36
C SER A 234 -2.51 1.59 22.87
N PRO A 235 -2.61 2.93 22.78
CA PRO A 235 -1.63 3.84 23.38
C PRO A 235 -1.38 3.56 24.87
N SER A 236 -2.31 2.86 25.53
CA SER A 236 -2.25 2.35 26.90
C SER A 236 -1.41 1.08 27.10
N ASP A 237 -1.04 0.35 26.05
CA ASP A 237 -0.20 -0.86 26.12
C ASP A 237 1.28 -0.58 25.82
N ILE A 238 1.64 0.69 25.57
CA ILE A 238 3.03 1.11 25.43
C ILE A 238 3.58 1.33 26.85
N PRO A 239 4.61 0.59 27.29
CA PRO A 239 5.26 0.89 28.57
C PRO A 239 5.90 2.27 28.45
N PHE A 240 5.24 3.29 28.99
CA PHE A 240 5.77 4.64 29.02
C PHE A 240 6.99 4.64 29.96
N SER A 241 8.19 4.59 29.41
CA SER A 241 9.40 4.96 30.14
C SER A 241 9.39 6.49 30.29
N GLN A 242 8.69 6.99 31.31
CA GLN A 242 8.91 8.36 31.76
C GLN A 242 10.32 8.44 32.37
N GLN A 243 11.27 8.95 31.60
CA GLN A 243 12.40 9.66 32.17
C GLN A 243 11.87 11.00 32.72
N GLN A 244 11.51 11.00 33.99
CA GLN A 244 11.58 12.22 34.81
C GLN A 244 12.71 12.01 35.81
N GLY A 245 13.72 12.87 35.70
CA GLY A 245 14.81 12.93 36.67
C GLY A 245 14.32 13.50 38.01
N GLY A 246 14.97 13.05 39.09
CA GLY A 246 14.99 13.78 40.36
C GLY A 246 14.80 12.94 41.62
N GLY A 247 15.91 12.40 42.16
CA GLY A 247 16.18 12.42 43.61
C GLY A 247 15.84 11.18 44.46
N GLY A 248 16.89 10.52 44.96
CA GLY A 248 16.95 10.13 46.39
C GLY A 248 16.79 8.66 46.78
N GLY A 249 17.91 7.91 46.80
CA GLY A 249 18.37 7.06 47.91
C GLY A 249 17.57 5.81 48.35
N GLY A 250 18.19 4.63 48.25
CA GLY A 250 17.89 3.46 49.11
C GLY A 250 18.04 2.10 48.43
N ARG A 251 19.03 1.30 48.85
CA ARG A 251 19.38 -0.05 48.35
C ARG A 251 18.36 -1.14 48.72
N ALA A 252 18.22 -2.12 47.79
CA ALA A 252 18.01 -3.58 47.92
C ALA A 252 16.99 -4.05 46.85
N GLU A 253 17.07 -5.18 46.14
CA GLU A 253 18.02 -6.27 45.91
C GLU A 253 17.48 -7.02 44.65
N LEU A 254 18.41 -7.56 43.85
CA LEU A 254 18.33 -8.77 43.02
C LEU A 254 17.29 -8.90 41.88
N SER A 255 17.79 -8.82 40.63
CA SER A 255 17.23 -9.50 39.45
C SER A 255 18.33 -10.37 38.83
N PRO A 256 18.07 -11.63 38.42
CA PRO A 256 19.06 -12.41 37.70
C PRO A 256 19.07 -12.02 36.22
N THR A 257 20.29 -11.85 35.73
CA THR A 257 20.70 -11.66 34.34
C THR A 257 20.34 -12.85 33.47
N ASN A 258 19.83 -12.59 32.26
CA ASN A 258 20.02 -13.50 31.13
C ASN A 258 20.54 -12.66 29.95
N THR A 259 21.86 -12.68 29.84
CA THR A 259 22.66 -12.18 28.72
C THR A 259 22.55 -13.20 27.58
N TYR A 260 22.27 -12.74 26.36
CA TYR A 260 22.67 -13.44 25.16
C TYR A 260 23.40 -12.44 24.26
N GLU A 261 24.70 -12.70 24.13
CA GLU A 261 25.69 -12.01 23.31
C GLU A 261 25.36 -12.17 21.82
N TYR A 262 25.57 -11.10 21.04
CA TYR A 262 25.69 -11.18 19.59
C TYR A 262 27.18 -11.15 19.25
N ASP A 263 27.67 -12.24 18.68
CA ASP A 263 29.03 -12.32 18.15
C ASP A 263 29.17 -11.48 16.87
N ASP A 264 30.24 -10.69 16.90
CA ASP A 264 30.79 -9.79 15.91
C ASP A 264 31.60 -10.57 14.86
N PHE A 265 31.49 -10.22 13.57
CA PHE A 265 32.42 -10.61 12.51
C PHE A 265 32.28 -9.70 11.28
N PRO A 266 33.33 -9.51 10.45
CA PRO A 266 33.98 -8.23 10.32
C PRO A 266 33.84 -7.64 8.91
N THR A 267 33.98 -6.32 8.84
CA THR A 267 34.12 -5.56 7.60
C THR A 267 35.43 -5.88 6.88
N SER A 268 35.38 -6.09 5.56
CA SER A 268 36.53 -5.87 4.68
C SER A 268 36.09 -5.49 3.26
N PRO A 269 36.92 -4.72 2.53
CA PRO A 269 36.48 -3.71 1.58
C PRO A 269 36.55 -4.22 0.13
N THR A 270 35.66 -3.73 -0.74
CA THR A 270 35.86 -3.87 -2.20
C THR A 270 35.59 -2.57 -2.93
N ARG A 271 36.68 -2.08 -3.49
CA ARG A 271 36.93 -0.90 -4.32
C ARG A 271 36.08 -0.92 -5.59
N VAL A 272 35.26 0.11 -5.82
CA VAL A 272 34.62 0.37 -7.11
C VAL A 272 35.36 1.52 -7.80
N LYS A 273 35.77 1.26 -9.05
CA LYS A 273 36.43 2.23 -9.94
C LYS A 273 35.40 3.23 -10.46
N GLU A 274 35.68 4.53 -10.33
CA GLU A 274 35.01 5.60 -11.06
C GLU A 274 35.23 5.45 -12.58
N LEU A 275 34.15 5.66 -13.33
CA LEU A 275 34.15 5.89 -14.77
C LEU A 275 33.58 7.29 -14.99
N THR A 276 34.46 8.22 -15.34
CA THR A 276 34.19 9.56 -15.81
C THR A 276 33.52 9.52 -17.19
N VAL A 277 32.52 10.38 -17.41
CA VAL A 277 31.97 10.68 -18.74
C VAL A 277 31.95 12.19 -18.94
N ASP A 278 32.70 12.65 -19.95
CA ASP A 278 32.76 14.02 -20.47
C ASP A 278 31.40 14.48 -21.05
N PRO A 279 31.00 15.75 -20.86
CA PRO A 279 29.84 16.33 -21.53
C PRO A 279 30.28 17.05 -22.82
N GLY A 280 29.72 16.66 -23.97
CA GLY A 280 29.85 17.50 -25.16
C GLY A 280 29.42 16.86 -26.47
N VAL A 281 28.13 16.93 -26.82
CA VAL A 281 27.69 17.09 -28.21
C VAL A 281 26.43 17.95 -28.26
N MET A 282 26.56 19.13 -28.87
CA MET A 282 25.48 19.99 -29.33
C MET A 282 24.82 19.39 -30.58
N MET A 283 23.49 19.50 -30.71
CA MET A 283 22.83 19.44 -32.02
C MET A 283 21.65 20.42 -32.06
N GLU A 284 21.78 21.42 -32.93
CA GLU A 284 20.71 22.33 -33.35
C GLU A 284 19.67 21.60 -34.22
N GLY A 285 18.42 22.10 -34.24
CA GLY A 285 17.64 22.09 -35.48
C GLY A 285 16.11 22.09 -35.40
N ARG A 286 15.55 23.31 -35.47
CA ARG A 286 14.31 23.72 -36.17
C ARG A 286 12.93 23.47 -35.54
N GLY A 287 12.14 24.54 -35.55
CA GLY A 287 10.80 24.60 -35.02
C GLY A 287 9.68 24.54 -36.06
N GLY A 288 8.47 24.77 -35.54
CA GLY A 288 7.21 24.92 -36.25
C GLY A 288 6.06 24.48 -35.36
N GLY A 289 5.25 25.41 -34.84
CA GLY A 289 4.06 25.07 -34.05
C GLY A 289 3.20 26.30 -33.78
N GLY A 290 2.02 26.33 -34.42
CA GLY A 290 1.03 27.40 -34.31
C GLY A 290 0.38 27.51 -32.94
N GLY A 291 -0.21 28.68 -32.69
CA GLY A 291 -0.82 29.05 -31.43
C GLY A 291 -1.95 28.12 -30.99
N HIS A 292 -1.74 27.45 -29.87
CA HIS A 292 -2.79 26.97 -28.98
C HIS A 292 -2.71 27.75 -27.67
N SER A 293 -3.88 28.20 -27.18
CA SER A 293 -4.03 28.88 -25.89
C SER A 293 -3.66 27.92 -24.76
N VAL A 294 -2.55 28.19 -24.09
CA VAL A 294 -2.07 27.46 -22.92
C VAL A 294 -3.09 27.57 -21.79
N THR A 295 -3.52 26.44 -21.23
CA THR A 295 -4.48 26.42 -20.11
C THR A 295 -3.75 26.57 -18.79
N GLN A 296 -4.41 27.14 -17.78
CA GLN A 296 -3.85 27.41 -16.44
C GLN A 296 -3.33 26.15 -15.72
N LEU A 297 -3.78 24.96 -16.15
CA LEU A 297 -3.33 23.64 -15.71
C LEU A 297 -1.91 23.27 -16.21
N GLU A 298 -1.55 23.62 -17.45
CA GLU A 298 -0.23 23.33 -18.03
C GLU A 298 0.89 24.15 -17.36
N VAL A 299 0.54 25.33 -16.83
CA VAL A 299 1.46 26.21 -16.10
C VAL A 299 1.76 25.66 -14.70
N LEU A 300 0.79 25.01 -14.05
CA LEU A 300 0.95 24.36 -12.75
C LEU A 300 1.76 23.05 -12.85
N GLU A 301 1.61 22.27 -13.92
CA GLU A 301 2.37 21.01 -14.13
C GLU A 301 3.88 21.25 -14.31
N ALA A 302 4.25 22.33 -15.01
CA ALA A 302 5.65 22.70 -15.23
C ALA A 302 6.38 23.14 -13.95
N GLN A 303 5.65 23.72 -12.98
CA GLN A 303 6.23 24.25 -11.74
C GLN A 303 6.57 23.16 -10.71
N TRP A 304 5.97 21.97 -10.83
CA TRP A 304 6.12 20.88 -9.87
C TRP A 304 6.93 19.70 -10.42
N GLY A 305 7.49 19.79 -11.63
CA GLY A 305 8.22 18.68 -12.25
C GLY A 305 7.37 17.40 -12.42
N VAL A 306 6.04 17.52 -12.34
CA VAL A 306 5.10 16.42 -12.52
C VAL A 306 4.85 16.27 -14.02
N GLY A 307 5.90 15.90 -14.76
CA GLY A 307 5.70 15.34 -16.09
C GLY A 307 4.82 14.10 -15.96
N SER A 308 3.80 13.98 -16.82
CA SER A 308 2.91 12.82 -17.02
C SER A 308 3.27 11.63 -16.11
N SER A 309 2.69 11.64 -14.92
CA SER A 309 2.77 10.48 -14.05
C SER A 309 2.02 9.34 -14.75
N PRO A 310 2.59 8.12 -14.84
CA PRO A 310 1.89 6.97 -15.41
C PRO A 310 0.55 6.69 -14.69
N GLN A 311 0.42 7.09 -13.41
CA GLN A 311 -0.82 6.97 -12.64
C GLN A 311 -1.91 7.92 -13.14
N ARG A 312 -1.55 9.10 -13.68
CA ARG A 312 -2.49 10.05 -14.31
C ARG A 312 -3.05 9.51 -15.62
N ASP A 313 -2.21 8.89 -16.44
CA ASP A 313 -2.65 8.28 -17.71
C ASP A 313 -3.56 7.07 -17.47
N ASP A 314 -3.25 6.27 -16.45
CA ASP A 314 -4.04 5.11 -16.02
C ASP A 314 -5.44 5.50 -15.52
N LEU A 315 -5.54 6.57 -14.72
CA LEU A 315 -6.82 7.06 -14.17
C LEU A 315 -7.71 7.66 -15.27
N LYS A 316 -7.09 8.36 -16.23
CA LYS A 316 -7.76 8.91 -17.42
C LYS A 316 -8.34 7.81 -18.30
N LEU A 317 -7.58 6.73 -18.55
CA LEU A 317 -8.01 5.57 -19.32
C LEU A 317 -9.19 4.81 -18.70
N LEU A 318 -9.29 4.77 -17.37
CA LEU A 318 -10.39 4.10 -16.65
C LEU A 318 -11.71 4.88 -16.69
N CYS A 319 -11.65 6.20 -16.91
CA CYS A 319 -12.84 7.06 -16.95
C CYS A 319 -13.47 7.14 -18.34
N GLU A 320 -12.66 7.06 -19.40
CA GLU A 320 -13.15 6.92 -20.78
C GLU A 320 -14.05 5.67 -20.97
N GLN A 321 -14.01 4.69 -20.06
CA GLN A 321 -14.83 3.46 -20.15
C GLN A 321 -16.02 3.39 -19.17
N ASN A 322 -16.15 4.31 -18.19
CA ASN A 322 -17.17 4.25 -17.14
C ASN A 322 -18.13 5.46 -17.16
N GLU A 323 -18.49 5.96 -18.36
CA GLU A 323 -19.40 7.10 -18.56
C GLU A 323 -20.77 6.94 -17.88
N GLU A 324 -21.19 5.72 -17.51
CA GLU A 324 -22.50 5.46 -16.89
C GLU A 324 -22.53 5.47 -15.35
N GLU A 325 -21.40 5.40 -14.63
CA GLU A 325 -21.40 5.30 -13.14
C GLU A 325 -20.72 6.47 -12.40
N VAL A 326 -20.07 7.41 -13.10
CA VAL A 326 -19.33 8.51 -12.46
C VAL A 326 -19.79 9.85 -13.05
N SER A 327 -20.49 10.66 -12.25
CA SER A 327 -20.76 12.05 -12.62
C SER A 327 -19.43 12.75 -12.92
N PRO A 328 -19.30 13.56 -13.99
CA PRO A 328 -18.05 14.28 -14.32
C PRO A 328 -17.47 15.09 -13.15
N GLN A 329 -18.33 15.51 -12.22
CA GLN A 329 -17.97 16.24 -10.99
C GLN A 329 -17.28 15.36 -9.93
N LEU A 330 -17.60 14.07 -9.89
CA LEU A 330 -16.98 13.09 -8.98
C LEU A 330 -15.61 12.64 -9.51
N PHE A 331 -15.43 12.66 -10.84
CA PHE A 331 -14.15 12.42 -11.52
C PHE A 331 -13.14 13.52 -11.16
N THR A 332 -13.50 14.78 -11.35
CA THR A 332 -12.66 15.93 -10.98
C THR A 332 -12.34 15.95 -9.48
N PHE A 333 -13.26 15.47 -8.65
CA PHE A 333 -13.06 15.38 -7.21
C PHE A 333 -12.06 14.28 -6.84
N HIS A 334 -12.20 13.06 -7.39
CA HIS A 334 -11.25 11.97 -7.14
C HIS A 334 -9.85 12.28 -7.68
N GLU A 335 -9.77 12.92 -8.84
CA GLU A 335 -8.51 13.39 -9.41
C GLU A 335 -7.84 14.44 -8.52
N ALA A 336 -8.60 15.43 -8.04
CA ALA A 336 -8.09 16.45 -7.11
C ALA A 336 -7.64 15.85 -5.77
N VAL A 337 -8.38 14.88 -5.23
CA VAL A 337 -8.00 14.19 -3.99
C VAL A 337 -6.76 13.33 -4.17
N SER A 338 -6.62 12.62 -5.30
CA SER A 338 -5.41 11.86 -5.62
C SER A 338 -4.18 12.78 -5.75
N GLN A 339 -4.33 13.90 -6.47
CA GLN A 339 -3.26 14.90 -6.59
C GLN A 339 -2.88 15.49 -5.22
N LEU A 340 -3.85 15.78 -4.35
CA LEU A 340 -3.58 16.26 -2.99
C LEU A 340 -2.80 15.25 -2.15
N VAL A 341 -3.09 13.96 -2.29
CA VAL A 341 -2.35 12.91 -1.56
C VAL A 341 -0.92 12.79 -2.08
N GLU A 342 -0.72 12.84 -3.40
CA GLU A 342 0.63 12.84 -3.99
C GLU A 342 1.43 14.07 -3.54
N MET A 343 0.80 15.24 -3.51
CA MET A 343 1.41 16.46 -2.98
C MET A 343 1.68 16.37 -1.46
N GLU A 344 0.79 15.77 -0.67
CA GLU A 344 1.01 15.51 0.76
C GLU A 344 2.24 14.61 0.95
N GLU A 345 2.33 13.52 0.20
CA GLU A 345 3.45 12.57 0.28
C GLU A 345 4.77 13.23 -0.12
N GLN A 346 4.79 14.00 -1.21
CA GLN A 346 5.99 14.70 -1.67
C GLN A 346 6.46 15.75 -0.67
N VAL A 347 5.55 16.58 -0.15
CA VAL A 347 5.90 17.59 0.89
C VAL A 347 6.44 16.91 2.15
N LEU A 348 5.87 15.77 2.55
CA LEU A 348 6.34 15.02 3.71
C LEU A 348 7.68 14.31 3.47
N GLU A 349 7.95 13.85 2.26
CA GLU A 349 9.23 13.26 1.87
C GLU A 349 10.33 14.32 1.82
N ASP A 350 10.05 15.44 1.16
CA ASP A 350 10.97 16.58 1.09
C ASP A 350 11.26 17.12 2.50
N HIS A 351 10.24 17.25 3.37
CA HIS A 351 10.46 17.67 4.75
C HIS A 351 11.34 16.68 5.54
N ARG A 352 11.19 15.36 5.31
CA ARG A 352 12.09 14.37 5.93
C ARG A 352 13.50 14.46 5.37
N ALA A 353 13.67 14.71 4.07
CA ALA A 353 14.97 14.90 3.43
C ALA A 353 15.67 16.14 3.98
N VAL A 354 14.97 17.29 4.09
CA VAL A 354 15.49 18.51 4.72
C VAL A 354 15.88 18.27 6.17
N PHE A 355 15.11 17.49 6.93
CA PHE A 355 15.46 17.14 8.31
C PHE A 355 16.75 16.31 8.39
N GLN A 356 16.94 15.35 7.49
CA GLN A 356 18.19 14.58 7.40
C GLN A 356 19.37 15.46 7.00
N GLU A 357 19.19 16.33 6.00
CA GLU A 357 20.21 17.26 5.56
C GLU A 357 20.57 18.27 6.66
N SER A 358 19.59 18.65 7.49
CA SER A 358 19.83 19.51 8.66
C SER A 358 20.74 18.86 9.69
N ILE A 359 20.69 17.54 9.85
CA ILE A 359 21.63 16.83 10.72
C ILE A 359 23.04 16.90 10.12
N ARG A 360 23.18 16.68 8.80
CA ARG A 360 24.46 16.76 8.10
C ARG A 360 25.07 18.17 8.19
N TRP A 361 24.27 19.21 7.99
CA TRP A 361 24.72 20.59 8.15
C TRP A 361 25.17 20.91 9.57
N LEU A 362 24.51 20.35 10.60
CA LEU A 362 24.94 20.52 11.98
C LEU A 362 26.31 19.88 12.25
N GLU A 363 26.61 18.75 11.58
CA GLU A 363 27.92 18.12 11.63
C GLU A 363 28.98 18.98 10.91
N ASP A 364 28.67 19.46 9.70
CA ASP A 364 29.55 20.33 8.92
C ASP A 364 29.83 21.66 9.67
N GLU A 365 28.81 22.28 10.27
CA GLU A 365 28.94 23.49 11.09
C GLU A 365 29.75 23.23 12.36
N LYS A 366 29.60 22.06 12.97
CA LYS A 366 30.39 21.67 14.14
C LYS A 366 31.87 21.57 13.80
N VAL A 367 32.22 20.92 12.69
CA VAL A 367 33.61 20.85 12.19
C VAL A 367 34.15 22.25 11.89
N LEU A 368 33.32 23.10 11.28
CA LEU A 368 33.70 24.47 10.98
C LEU A 368 34.01 25.30 12.24
N LEU A 369 33.23 25.09 13.31
CA LEU A 369 33.45 25.74 14.60
C LEU A 369 34.68 25.18 15.33
N GLU A 370 34.92 23.87 15.28
CA GLU A 370 36.12 23.25 15.86
C GLU A 370 37.41 23.80 15.22
N MET A 371 37.39 24.10 13.92
CA MET A 371 38.53 24.73 13.22
C MET A 371 38.90 26.10 13.79
N THR A 372 37.95 26.83 14.38
CA THR A 372 38.21 28.16 14.99
C THR A 372 38.96 28.07 16.33
N GLU A 373 39.10 26.86 16.89
CA GLU A 373 39.88 26.63 18.12
C GLU A 373 41.40 26.57 17.85
N GLU A 374 41.81 26.43 16.58
CA GLU A 374 43.22 26.51 16.19
C GLU A 374 43.71 27.97 16.17
N VAL A 375 44.95 28.22 16.59
CA VAL A 375 45.48 29.58 16.77
C VAL A 375 45.73 30.29 15.42
N ASP A 376 45.96 29.52 14.37
CA ASP A 376 46.33 29.96 13.02
C ASP A 376 45.32 29.49 11.94
N TYR A 377 44.05 29.32 12.31
CA TYR A 377 43.01 28.88 11.38
C TYR A 377 42.80 29.86 10.22
N ASP A 378 42.49 29.31 9.03
CA ASP A 378 42.29 30.08 7.81
C ASP A 378 40.88 30.72 7.79
N VAL A 379 40.85 32.05 8.01
CA VAL A 379 39.62 32.85 8.07
C VAL A 379 38.91 32.93 6.71
N ASP A 380 39.66 32.98 5.60
CA ASP A 380 39.07 33.03 4.25
C ASP A 380 38.42 31.68 3.90
N SER A 381 39.09 30.58 4.26
CA SER A 381 38.55 29.22 4.14
C SER A 381 37.31 29.02 5.01
N TYR A 382 37.33 29.49 6.26
CA TYR A 382 36.17 29.46 7.16
C TYR A 382 34.97 30.22 6.57
N ALA A 383 35.19 31.46 6.13
CA ALA A 383 34.12 32.30 5.57
C ALA A 383 33.52 31.68 4.29
N THR A 384 34.36 31.14 3.41
CA THR A 384 33.92 30.50 2.17
C THR A 384 33.08 29.25 2.44
N GLN A 385 33.50 28.40 3.37
CA GLN A 385 32.76 27.18 3.72
C GLN A 385 31.44 27.50 4.46
N LEU A 386 31.44 28.52 5.33
CA LEU A 386 30.21 28.97 5.99
C LEU A 386 29.20 29.52 4.96
N GLU A 387 29.66 30.34 4.01
CA GLU A 387 28.82 30.89 2.94
C GLU A 387 28.19 29.75 2.11
N GLN A 388 28.96 28.73 1.73
CA GLN A 388 28.44 27.56 1.01
C GLN A 388 27.37 26.78 1.80
N ILE A 389 27.57 26.57 3.10
CA ILE A 389 26.59 25.90 3.96
C ILE A 389 25.30 26.73 4.05
N LEU A 390 25.43 28.06 4.19
CA LEU A 390 24.28 28.96 4.26
C LEU A 390 23.50 29.01 2.95
N ASP A 391 24.18 29.07 1.81
CA ASP A 391 23.54 29.05 0.49
C ASP A 391 22.77 27.75 0.25
N GLN A 392 23.39 26.60 0.55
CA GLN A 392 22.71 25.30 0.48
C GLN A 392 21.47 25.23 1.37
N LYS A 393 21.57 25.75 2.61
CA LYS A 393 20.43 25.83 3.53
C LYS A 393 19.31 26.69 2.96
N ILE A 394 19.65 27.85 2.42
CA ILE A 394 18.68 28.79 1.87
C ILE A 394 17.95 28.16 0.68
N ASP A 395 18.65 27.54 -0.25
CA ASP A 395 18.06 26.94 -1.45
C ASP A 395 17.07 25.84 -1.09
N ILE A 396 17.50 24.85 -0.29
CA ILE A 396 16.67 23.70 0.08
C ILE A 396 15.46 24.12 0.92
N LEU A 397 15.64 25.04 1.88
CA LEU A 397 14.53 25.53 2.70
C LEU A 397 13.55 26.38 1.88
N THR A 398 14.05 27.13 0.90
CA THR A 398 13.22 27.92 -0.01
C THR A 398 12.37 27.02 -0.90
N GLU A 399 12.94 25.95 -1.43
CA GLU A 399 12.22 24.95 -2.23
C GLU A 399 11.12 24.28 -1.42
N LEU A 400 11.44 23.77 -0.22
CA LEU A 400 10.45 23.14 0.66
C LEU A 400 9.33 24.13 1.03
N ARG A 401 9.67 25.37 1.36
CA ARG A 401 8.69 26.42 1.68
C ARG A 401 7.74 26.66 0.52
N ASP A 402 8.23 26.72 -0.70
CA ASP A 402 7.41 27.00 -1.88
C ASP A 402 6.50 25.81 -2.23
N LYS A 403 6.99 24.57 -2.06
CA LYS A 403 6.15 23.35 -2.12
C LYS A 403 5.07 23.35 -1.03
N VAL A 404 5.40 23.67 0.22
CA VAL A 404 4.40 23.78 1.31
C VAL A 404 3.34 24.85 1.00
N LYS A 405 3.73 25.99 0.45
CA LYS A 405 2.79 27.05 0.04
C LYS A 405 1.84 26.57 -1.05
N GLY A 406 2.34 25.91 -2.07
CA GLY A 406 1.51 25.42 -3.16
C GLY A 406 0.58 24.27 -2.74
N PHE A 407 1.04 23.37 -1.87
CA PHE A 407 0.18 22.36 -1.25
C PHE A 407 -0.95 23.00 -0.43
N ARG A 408 -0.65 24.05 0.34
CA ARG A 408 -1.66 24.79 1.11
C ARG A 408 -2.69 25.49 0.20
N SER A 409 -2.27 26.06 -0.93
CA SER A 409 -3.21 26.68 -1.89
C SER A 409 -4.19 25.64 -2.44
N THR A 410 -3.67 24.48 -2.84
CA THR A 410 -4.46 23.38 -3.41
C THR A 410 -5.45 22.82 -2.39
N LEU A 411 -5.06 22.70 -1.12
CA LEU A 411 -5.96 22.31 -0.02
C LEU A 411 -7.12 23.30 0.17
N GLN A 412 -6.86 24.60 0.03
CA GLN A 412 -7.91 25.63 0.15
C GLN A 412 -8.89 25.61 -1.02
N GLU A 413 -8.39 25.35 -2.23
CA GLU A 413 -9.21 25.21 -3.44
C GLU A 413 -10.13 23.98 -3.37
N GLU A 414 -9.63 22.84 -2.87
CA GLU A 414 -10.45 21.65 -2.65
C GLU A 414 -11.51 21.87 -1.58
N GLU A 415 -11.17 22.51 -0.45
CA GLU A 415 -12.13 22.80 0.61
C GLU A 415 -13.28 23.71 0.11
N GLN A 416 -12.96 24.65 -0.79
CA GLN A 416 -13.95 25.51 -1.43
C GLN A 416 -14.81 24.75 -2.45
N ALA A 417 -14.22 23.84 -3.22
CA ALA A 417 -14.95 22.98 -4.15
C ALA A 417 -15.91 22.02 -3.40
N SER A 418 -15.44 21.43 -2.30
CA SER A 418 -16.20 20.53 -1.43
C SER A 418 -17.45 21.21 -0.84
N LYS A 419 -17.35 22.50 -0.47
CA LYS A 419 -18.49 23.30 0.02
C LYS A 419 -19.56 23.61 -1.04
N GLN A 420 -19.22 23.58 -2.33
CA GLN A 420 -20.16 23.82 -3.43
C GLN A 420 -20.95 22.56 -3.84
N ILE A 421 -20.49 21.37 -3.44
CA ILE A 421 -21.15 20.09 -3.71
C ILE A 421 -22.20 19.83 -2.61
N ASN A 422 -23.36 20.48 -2.70
CA ASN A 422 -24.52 20.20 -1.83
C ASN A 422 -25.39 19.09 -2.47
N PRO A 423 -25.85 18.05 -1.73
CA PRO A 423 -26.60 16.94 -2.32
C PRO A 423 -28.02 17.40 -2.66
N LYS A 424 -28.39 17.36 -3.94
CA LYS A 424 -29.80 17.50 -4.34
C LYS A 424 -30.61 16.40 -3.66
N ARG A 425 -31.50 16.79 -2.72
CA ARG A 425 -32.51 15.90 -2.11
C ARG A 425 -33.27 15.16 -3.23
N PRO A 426 -33.54 13.84 -3.10
CA PRO A 426 -34.42 13.17 -4.03
C PRO A 426 -35.82 13.78 -3.94
N ARG A 427 -36.40 14.16 -5.09
CA ARG A 427 -37.84 14.45 -5.17
C ARG A 427 -38.59 13.16 -4.84
N ALA A 428 -39.42 13.21 -3.81
CA ALA A 428 -40.42 12.19 -3.53
C ALA A 428 -41.41 12.13 -4.69
N LEU A 429 -41.59 10.95 -5.26
CA LEU A 429 -42.81 10.50 -5.94
C LEU A 429 -43.09 9.06 -5.51
#